data_AF-A0A661GWP7-F1
#
_entry.id   AF-A0A661GWP7-F1
#
_cell.length_a   1.000
_cell.length_b   1.000
_cell.length_c   1.000
_cell.angle_alpha   90.00
_cell.angle_beta   90.00
_cell.angle_gamma   90.00
#
_symmetry.space_group_name_H-M   'P 1'
#
loop_
_entity.id
_entity.type
_entity.pdbx_description
1 polymer ?
#
loop_
_entity_poly.entity_id
_entity_poly.type
_entity_poly.pdbx_seq_one_letter_code
_entity_poly.pdbx_strand_id
1 'polypeptide(L)'
;MAVSDERIVEHRLNQKSRADQHRDYYEDRWIYNFSLYRNRRGTRRYKMQPWQSNAQIPDAFRVVETMVPQHVLGMFKNPNWFSVEAPTIQGQVYQEMVRSLLLQGWRKADGFKRTVEGVKMGTILGHFCPKTTWKQEIGELVIQDVDYNYAPDGTPMGQAYVERTVPHVKHNGPAIEFPDLFNLWQDPTGNNEFWIERIPTSLEALEATNKKFSGNLYKNMAKLKAQIQLEPKPGHASARRGSTGHGYDQPLSETVDGIPEQWADKGVELLQCWGWVPESVKKYDDTQLRLHIIANGDTLIRDEPAPTYDHQAPYDNCQSIPIPGQVYGDSVLSYTGDLMELRSEIENMRRDEVLLNIYPPMWIDGRAQLRGQDMVKTPGGAIRITPHHPDMSPAQMIGLFPRAPILQEAYTESAVKEQQIDQVTGAFKTFQGEASGGRTSAYEVSQMMSVGTSRFQLATMLYDESFKRRVLTRMFKLYQSKLKTPEMVQLVGQPDVQGEIDFTDLRYDVDIYVDSGLYGSMDQQQAQNAVQLYSTLIQNPAMEPYIDPGKFAK
;
A
#
# COMPACT_ATOMS: atom_id res chain seq x y z
N MET A 1 45.27 -6.87 -1.09
CA MET A 1 44.55 -8.06 -0.58
C MET A 1 43.16 -8.02 -1.20
N ALA A 2 42.70 -9.11 -1.82
CA ALA A 2 41.32 -9.18 -2.30
C ALA A 2 40.40 -9.01 -1.09
N VAL A 3 39.61 -7.95 -1.08
CA VAL A 3 38.61 -7.73 -0.04
C VAL A 3 37.64 -8.91 -0.08
N SER A 4 37.43 -9.57 1.06
CA SER A 4 36.51 -10.70 1.14
C SER A 4 35.05 -10.22 1.00
N ASP A 5 34.23 -11.02 0.31
CA ASP A 5 32.78 -10.81 0.20
C ASP A 5 32.12 -10.61 1.58
N GLU A 6 32.74 -11.15 2.65
CA GLU A 6 32.33 -11.02 4.05
C GLU A 6 32.24 -9.56 4.51
N ARG A 7 33.18 -8.69 4.10
CA ARG A 7 33.14 -7.26 4.48
C ARG A 7 31.95 -6.53 3.89
N ILE A 8 31.53 -6.91 2.68
CA ILE A 8 30.33 -6.36 2.04
C ILE A 8 29.09 -6.82 2.80
N VAL A 9 29.04 -8.12 3.14
CA VAL A 9 27.94 -8.69 3.91
C VAL A 9 27.82 -7.99 5.25
N GLU A 10 28.91 -7.89 6.01
CA GLU A 10 28.97 -7.19 7.29
C GLU A 10 28.51 -5.73 7.16
N HIS A 11 29.00 -5.01 6.14
CA HIS A 11 28.59 -3.63 5.89
C HIS A 11 27.08 -3.49 5.66
N ARG A 12 26.47 -4.36 4.84
CA ARG A 12 25.03 -4.33 4.57
C ARG A 12 24.19 -4.75 5.77
N LEU A 13 24.66 -5.73 6.56
CA LEU A 13 24.00 -6.11 7.80
C LEU A 13 24.06 -5.00 8.84
N ASN A 14 25.16 -4.26 8.92
CA ASN A 14 25.28 -3.08 9.78
C ASN A 14 24.33 -1.95 9.33
N GLN A 15 24.19 -1.70 8.03
CA GLN A 15 23.19 -0.77 7.50
C GLN A 15 21.77 -1.22 7.86
N LYS A 16 21.45 -2.50 7.67
CA LYS A 16 20.16 -3.08 8.05
C LYS A 16 19.89 -2.90 9.54
N SER A 17 20.86 -3.22 10.40
CA SER A 17 20.72 -3.09 11.86
C SER A 17 20.47 -1.65 12.30
N ARG A 18 21.12 -0.68 11.66
CA ARG A 18 20.83 0.76 11.88
C ARG A 18 19.41 1.13 11.45
N ALA A 19 18.94 0.61 10.32
CA ALA A 19 17.59 0.84 9.84
C ALA A 19 16.54 0.15 10.74
N ASP A 20 16.82 -1.05 11.25
CA ASP A 20 15.97 -1.78 12.21
C ASP A 20 15.68 -0.91 13.45
N GLN A 21 16.71 -0.32 14.08
CA GLN A 21 16.55 0.54 15.26
C GLN A 21 15.61 1.72 15.04
N HIS A 22 15.63 2.32 13.84
CA HIS A 22 14.74 3.44 13.52
C HIS A 22 13.33 2.95 13.16
N ARG A 23 13.24 1.80 12.48
CA ARG A 23 12.00 1.24 11.96
C ARG A 23 11.12 0.63 13.07
N ASP A 24 11.68 0.07 14.13
CA ASP A 24 10.93 -0.61 15.20
C ASP A 24 9.73 0.21 15.71
N TYR A 25 9.92 1.51 15.94
CA TYR A 25 8.87 2.43 16.38
C TYR A 25 7.71 2.55 15.36
N TYR A 26 8.04 2.65 14.07
CA TYR A 26 7.02 2.75 13.02
C TYR A 26 6.33 1.42 12.80
N GLU A 27 7.06 0.32 12.97
CA GLU A 27 6.52 -1.00 12.74
C GLU A 27 5.43 -1.38 13.75
N ASP A 28 5.62 -1.03 15.03
CA ASP A 28 4.58 -1.19 16.05
C ASP A 28 3.31 -0.41 15.67
N ARG A 29 3.47 0.82 15.16
CA ARG A 29 2.35 1.63 14.65
C ARG A 29 1.69 1.01 13.41
N TRP A 30 2.47 0.45 12.49
CA TRP A 30 1.96 -0.22 11.30
C TRP A 30 1.10 -1.43 11.66
N ILE A 31 1.59 -2.26 12.59
CA ILE A 31 0.88 -3.42 13.12
C ILE A 31 -0.43 -2.97 13.78
N TYR A 32 -0.36 -1.93 14.63
CA TYR A 32 -1.52 -1.35 15.28
C TYR A 32 -2.57 -0.85 14.28
N ASN A 33 -2.18 0.01 13.33
CA ASN A 33 -3.08 0.55 12.31
C ASN A 33 -3.69 -0.55 11.43
N PHE A 34 -2.90 -1.54 11.05
CA PHE A 34 -3.38 -2.68 10.26
C PHE A 34 -4.40 -3.51 11.07
N SER A 35 -4.17 -3.68 12.38
CA SER A 35 -5.09 -4.37 13.27
C SER A 35 -6.44 -3.63 13.40
N LEU A 36 -6.41 -2.30 13.51
CA LEU A 36 -7.60 -1.45 13.50
C LEU A 36 -8.36 -1.59 12.18
N TYR A 37 -7.66 -1.48 11.04
CA TYR A 37 -8.29 -1.60 9.72
C TYR A 37 -8.95 -2.97 9.51
N ARG A 38 -8.29 -4.05 9.94
CA ARG A 38 -8.84 -5.41 9.88
C ARG A 38 -9.93 -5.68 10.93
N ASN A 39 -10.25 -4.70 11.77
CA ASN A 39 -11.19 -4.83 12.87
C ASN A 39 -10.85 -6.04 13.78
N ARG A 40 -9.55 -6.20 14.07
CA ARG A 40 -9.05 -7.27 14.94
C ARG A 40 -9.44 -6.98 16.37
N ARG A 41 -10.30 -7.83 16.90
CA ARG A 41 -10.69 -7.80 18.30
C ARG A 41 -9.43 -7.88 19.17
N GLY A 42 -9.23 -6.87 19.99
CA GLY A 42 -8.21 -6.90 21.03
C GLY A 42 -8.40 -8.12 21.93
N THR A 43 -7.34 -8.55 22.59
CA THR A 43 -7.46 -9.50 23.70
C THR A 43 -8.40 -8.88 24.75
N ARG A 44 -9.36 -9.67 25.24
CA ARG A 44 -10.26 -9.21 26.30
C ARG A 44 -9.43 -8.65 27.45
N ARG A 45 -9.73 -7.41 27.89
CA ARG A 45 -9.05 -6.76 29.04
C ARG A 45 -8.95 -7.69 30.25
N TYR A 46 -10.00 -8.48 30.50
CA TYR A 46 -10.01 -9.49 31.55
C TYR A 46 -10.32 -10.87 30.97
N LYS A 47 -9.28 -11.72 30.81
CA LYS A 47 -9.46 -13.14 30.44
C LYS A 47 -10.45 -13.87 31.36
N MET A 48 -10.60 -13.42 32.61
CA MET A 48 -11.48 -14.00 33.63
C MET A 48 -12.95 -13.55 33.55
N GLN A 49 -13.32 -12.60 32.68
CA GLN A 49 -14.70 -12.14 32.53
C GLN A 49 -15.22 -12.46 31.12
N PRO A 50 -15.52 -13.73 30.81
CA PRO A 50 -15.90 -14.15 29.46
C PRO A 50 -17.25 -13.60 28.99
N TRP A 51 -18.02 -13.02 29.91
CA TRP A 51 -19.30 -12.40 29.62
C TRP A 51 -19.19 -10.96 29.12
N GLN A 52 -18.03 -10.32 29.27
CA GLN A 52 -17.82 -8.98 28.75
C GLN A 52 -17.80 -8.98 27.23
N SER A 53 -18.43 -7.95 26.69
CA SER A 53 -18.52 -7.64 25.28
C SER A 53 -17.13 -7.24 24.77
N ASN A 54 -16.79 -7.71 23.57
CA ASN A 54 -15.54 -7.39 22.90
C ASN A 54 -15.81 -7.15 21.41
N ALA A 55 -16.74 -6.24 21.17
CA ALA A 55 -17.03 -5.74 19.84
C ALA A 55 -16.11 -4.58 19.52
N GLN A 56 -15.70 -4.50 18.26
CA GLN A 56 -14.94 -3.39 17.73
C GLN A 56 -15.74 -2.78 16.58
N ILE A 57 -15.88 -1.46 16.63
CA ILE A 57 -16.58 -0.69 15.61
C ILE A 57 -15.61 -0.51 14.43
N PRO A 58 -16.00 -0.85 13.19
CA PRO A 58 -15.10 -0.85 12.04
C PRO A 58 -14.86 0.57 11.47
N ASP A 59 -14.55 1.53 12.33
CA ASP A 59 -14.35 2.92 11.94
C ASP A 59 -13.10 3.10 11.06
N ALA A 60 -12.02 2.38 11.35
CA ALA A 60 -10.81 2.41 10.54
C ALA A 60 -11.06 1.94 9.10
N PHE A 61 -11.84 0.86 8.93
CA PHE A 61 -12.27 0.40 7.61
C PHE A 61 -13.10 1.47 6.90
N ARG A 62 -14.09 2.05 7.58
CA ARG A 62 -14.94 3.13 7.04
C ARG A 62 -14.10 4.32 6.55
N VAL A 63 -13.14 4.78 7.35
CA VAL A 63 -12.26 5.89 7.01
C VAL A 63 -11.42 5.55 5.79
N VAL A 64 -10.71 4.42 5.79
CA VAL A 64 -9.82 4.03 4.69
C VAL A 64 -10.59 3.86 3.38
N GLU A 65 -11.73 3.16 3.39
CA GLU A 65 -12.53 2.93 2.19
C GLU A 65 -13.28 4.21 1.71
N THR A 66 -13.33 5.26 2.52
CA THR A 66 -13.80 6.58 2.09
C THR A 66 -12.66 7.39 1.44
N MET A 67 -11.47 7.38 2.04
CA MET A 67 -10.34 8.20 1.59
C MET A 67 -9.69 7.66 0.31
N VAL A 68 -9.50 6.33 0.20
CA VAL A 68 -8.80 5.72 -0.93
C VAL A 68 -9.47 6.06 -2.28
N PRO A 69 -10.80 5.91 -2.46
CA PRO A 69 -11.45 6.31 -3.70
C PRO A 69 -11.32 7.81 -3.97
N GLN A 70 -11.41 8.68 -2.96
CA GLN A 70 -11.28 10.13 -3.15
C GLN A 70 -9.89 10.51 -3.66
N HIS A 71 -8.84 9.92 -3.07
CA HIS A 71 -7.47 10.13 -3.52
C HIS A 71 -7.26 9.63 -4.95
N VAL A 72 -7.64 8.38 -5.23
CA VAL A 72 -7.45 7.76 -6.55
C VAL A 72 -8.28 8.45 -7.62
N LEU A 73 -9.53 8.80 -7.35
CA LEU A 73 -10.35 9.55 -8.30
C LEU A 73 -9.81 10.96 -8.50
N GLY A 74 -9.33 11.64 -7.45
CA GLY A 74 -8.67 12.94 -7.58
C GLY A 74 -7.42 12.86 -8.47
N MET A 75 -6.64 11.79 -8.32
CA MET A 75 -5.47 11.49 -9.13
C MET A 75 -5.83 11.28 -10.61
N PHE A 76 -6.89 10.54 -10.94
CA PHE A 76 -7.21 10.17 -12.33
C PHE A 76 -8.45 10.88 -12.89
N LYS A 77 -8.85 12.00 -12.28
CA LYS A 77 -10.05 12.74 -12.67
C LYS A 77 -9.97 13.23 -14.11
N ASN A 78 -8.80 13.72 -14.49
CA ASN A 78 -8.54 14.24 -15.83
C ASN A 78 -8.12 13.05 -16.73
N PRO A 79 -8.71 12.87 -17.93
CA PRO A 79 -8.22 11.88 -18.89
C PRO A 79 -6.77 12.17 -19.29
N ASN A 80 -6.39 13.44 -19.19
CA ASN A 80 -5.05 13.98 -19.42
C ASN A 80 -4.28 14.24 -18.12
N TRP A 81 -4.37 13.36 -17.12
CA TRP A 81 -3.78 13.50 -15.77
C TRP A 81 -2.23 13.67 -15.71
N PHE A 82 -1.54 13.64 -16.83
CA PHE A 82 -0.15 14.11 -16.93
C PHE A 82 0.17 14.63 -18.34
N SER A 83 1.17 15.51 -18.41
CA SER A 83 1.78 16.00 -19.64
C SER A 83 3.28 15.67 -19.65
N VAL A 84 3.84 15.66 -20.86
CA VAL A 84 5.26 15.46 -21.11
C VAL A 84 5.75 16.69 -21.85
N GLU A 85 6.75 17.36 -21.31
CA GLU A 85 7.43 18.46 -21.97
C GLU A 85 8.83 17.98 -22.36
N ALA A 86 9.23 18.29 -23.58
CA ALA A 86 10.54 17.97 -24.11
C ALA A 86 11.19 19.27 -24.64
N PRO A 87 12.52 19.36 -24.67
CA PRO A 87 13.22 20.50 -25.25
C PRO A 87 12.70 20.81 -26.66
N THR A 88 12.54 22.10 -26.98
CA THR A 88 11.81 22.64 -28.14
C THR A 88 12.22 22.09 -29.51
N ILE A 89 13.37 21.45 -29.64
CA ILE A 89 13.92 20.92 -30.89
C ILE A 89 13.16 19.68 -31.38
N GLN A 90 12.58 18.89 -30.46
CA GLN A 90 11.90 17.62 -30.79
C GLN A 90 10.43 17.80 -31.22
N GLY A 91 9.85 18.97 -30.96
CA GLY A 91 8.47 19.31 -31.31
C GLY A 91 7.39 18.59 -30.47
N GLN A 92 6.13 18.95 -30.73
CA GLN A 92 4.95 18.43 -30.01
C GLN A 92 4.70 16.94 -30.28
N VAL A 93 5.04 16.45 -31.47
CA VAL A 93 4.83 15.05 -31.86
C VAL A 93 5.62 14.10 -30.94
N TYR A 94 6.86 14.44 -30.61
CA TYR A 94 7.67 13.65 -29.70
C TYR A 94 7.05 13.57 -28.29
N GLN A 95 6.58 14.70 -27.77
CA GLN A 95 5.90 14.77 -26.47
C GLN A 95 4.66 13.88 -26.45
N GLU A 96 3.85 13.91 -27.50
CA GLU A 96 2.67 13.06 -27.66
C GLU A 96 3.03 11.58 -27.78
N MET A 97 4.10 11.24 -28.51
CA MET A 97 4.62 9.87 -28.63
C MET A 97 5.09 9.33 -27.28
N VAL A 98 5.94 10.06 -26.56
CA VAL A 98 6.45 9.65 -25.23
C VAL A 98 5.30 9.52 -24.23
N ARG A 99 4.35 10.46 -24.25
CA ARG A 99 3.15 10.40 -23.42
C ARG A 99 2.32 9.15 -23.70
N SER A 100 2.14 8.82 -24.98
CA SER A 100 1.39 7.64 -25.41
C SER A 100 2.10 6.35 -24.97
N LEU A 101 3.43 6.30 -25.09
CA LEU A 101 4.26 5.18 -24.62
C LEU A 101 4.12 4.98 -23.10
N LEU A 102 4.22 6.04 -22.32
CA LEU A 102 4.08 5.99 -20.87
C LEU A 102 2.67 5.57 -20.43
N LEU A 103 1.62 6.05 -21.13
CA LEU A 103 0.25 5.61 -20.88
C LEU A 103 0.06 4.12 -21.17
N GLN A 104 0.63 3.63 -22.27
CA GLN A 104 0.57 2.21 -22.63
C GLN A 104 1.35 1.36 -21.61
N GLY A 105 2.55 1.80 -21.21
CA GLY A 105 3.33 1.19 -20.14
C GLY A 105 2.57 1.16 -18.82
N TRP A 106 1.91 2.26 -18.46
CA TRP A 106 1.12 2.35 -17.23
C TRP A 106 -0.04 1.36 -17.23
N ARG A 107 -0.75 1.23 -18.37
CA ARG A 107 -1.81 0.23 -18.55
C ARG A 107 -1.27 -1.20 -18.48
N LYS A 108 -0.15 -1.50 -19.15
CA LYS A 108 0.49 -2.82 -19.13
C LYS A 108 1.00 -3.23 -17.75
N ALA A 109 1.37 -2.25 -16.92
CA ALA A 109 1.81 -2.45 -15.54
C ALA A 109 0.65 -2.55 -14.53
N ASP A 110 -0.61 -2.58 -14.99
CA ASP A 110 -1.81 -2.46 -14.16
C ASP A 110 -1.76 -1.24 -13.22
N GLY A 111 -1.20 -0.13 -13.71
CA GLY A 111 -0.83 1.04 -12.90
C GLY A 111 -1.98 1.63 -12.09
N PHE A 112 -3.23 1.60 -12.59
CA PHE A 112 -4.40 2.04 -11.82
C PHE A 112 -4.66 1.14 -10.61
N LYS A 113 -4.73 -0.18 -10.81
CA LYS A 113 -4.93 -1.15 -9.72
C LYS A 113 -3.79 -1.05 -8.69
N ARG A 114 -2.56 -0.96 -9.19
CA ARG A 114 -1.36 -0.73 -8.39
C ARG A 114 -1.45 0.57 -7.58
N THR A 115 -1.94 1.65 -8.18
CA THR A 115 -2.15 2.91 -7.43
C THR A 115 -3.18 2.74 -6.31
N VAL A 116 -4.28 2.03 -6.54
CA VAL A 116 -5.26 1.73 -5.49
C VAL A 116 -4.60 0.96 -4.34
N GLU A 117 -3.79 -0.05 -4.65
CA GLU A 117 -3.03 -0.82 -3.65
C GLU A 117 -2.06 0.07 -2.87
N GLY A 118 -1.25 0.88 -3.55
CA GLY A 118 -0.27 1.78 -2.93
C GLY A 118 -0.92 2.85 -2.05
N VAL A 119 -1.94 3.55 -2.56
CA VAL A 119 -2.69 4.58 -1.80
C VAL A 119 -3.39 3.96 -0.59
N LYS A 120 -3.92 2.73 -0.73
CA LYS A 120 -4.51 2.00 0.40
C LYS A 120 -3.47 1.64 1.46
N MET A 121 -2.29 1.15 1.05
CA MET A 121 -1.17 0.93 1.98
C MET A 121 -0.75 2.23 2.66
N GLY A 122 -0.62 3.33 1.90
CA GLY A 122 -0.32 4.65 2.42
C GLY A 122 -1.34 5.15 3.43
N THR A 123 -2.64 4.93 3.18
CA THR A 123 -3.71 5.35 4.09
C THR A 123 -3.77 4.50 5.37
N ILE A 124 -3.39 3.21 5.31
CA ILE A 124 -3.36 2.33 6.47
C ILE A 124 -2.07 2.53 7.27
N LEU A 125 -0.91 2.38 6.63
CA LEU A 125 0.41 2.34 7.26
C LEU A 125 1.07 3.73 7.36
N GLY A 126 0.59 4.72 6.60
CA GLY A 126 1.19 6.06 6.53
C GLY A 126 2.26 6.21 5.45
N HIS A 127 2.64 5.09 4.85
CA HIS A 127 3.77 4.99 3.95
C HIS A 127 3.53 3.90 2.92
N PHE A 128 4.16 4.02 1.76
CA PHE A 128 4.31 2.92 0.81
C PHE A 128 5.52 3.21 -0.08
N CYS A 129 6.07 2.16 -0.66
CA CYS A 129 7.26 2.27 -1.49
C CYS A 129 7.01 1.58 -2.82
N PRO A 130 6.66 2.29 -3.91
CA PRO A 130 6.65 1.67 -5.23
C PRO A 130 8.05 1.19 -5.61
N LYS A 131 8.10 0.03 -6.24
CA LYS A 131 9.26 -0.55 -6.89
C LYS A 131 9.01 -0.60 -8.39
N THR A 132 9.76 0.17 -9.17
CA THR A 132 9.62 0.19 -10.64
C THR A 132 10.76 -0.61 -11.27
N THR A 133 10.42 -1.73 -11.91
CA THR A 133 11.40 -2.62 -12.55
C THR A 133 11.02 -2.92 -14.00
N TRP A 134 11.94 -3.48 -14.77
CA TRP A 134 11.61 -4.02 -16.10
C TRP A 134 11.25 -5.50 -15.97
N LYS A 135 10.08 -5.88 -16.46
CA LYS A 135 9.61 -7.26 -16.44
C LYS A 135 9.51 -7.78 -17.87
N GLN A 136 10.13 -8.94 -18.09
CA GLN A 136 10.01 -9.69 -19.33
C GLN A 136 9.41 -11.06 -19.03
N GLU A 137 8.18 -11.29 -19.49
CA GLU A 137 7.51 -12.58 -19.42
C GLU A 137 7.52 -13.20 -20.81
N ILE A 138 8.27 -14.29 -20.94
CA ILE A 138 8.27 -15.12 -22.14
C ILE A 138 7.30 -16.26 -21.88
N GLY A 139 6.23 -16.29 -22.66
CA GLY A 139 5.31 -17.40 -22.72
C GLY A 139 5.56 -18.26 -23.94
N GLU A 140 4.77 -19.31 -24.04
CA GLU A 140 4.72 -20.20 -25.20
C GLU A 140 3.45 -19.90 -25.99
N LEU A 141 3.59 -19.63 -27.29
CA LEU A 141 2.47 -19.51 -28.22
C LEU A 141 2.52 -20.72 -29.14
N VAL A 142 1.45 -21.51 -29.15
CA VAL A 142 1.28 -22.59 -30.12
C VAL A 142 0.77 -21.96 -31.40
N ILE A 143 1.61 -21.93 -32.43
CA ILE A 143 1.25 -21.48 -33.76
C ILE A 143 0.98 -22.73 -34.59
N GLN A 144 -0.14 -22.76 -35.31
CA GLN A 144 -0.35 -23.76 -36.36
C GLN A 144 0.42 -23.29 -37.58
N ASP A 145 1.57 -23.92 -37.81
CA ASP A 145 2.37 -23.71 -39.01
C ASP A 145 1.87 -24.66 -40.11
N VAL A 146 1.91 -24.22 -41.36
CA VAL A 146 1.52 -25.06 -42.50
C VAL A 146 2.79 -25.66 -43.06
N ASP A 147 3.02 -26.94 -42.76
CA ASP A 147 4.10 -27.69 -43.37
C ASP A 147 3.61 -28.21 -44.74
N TYR A 148 4.30 -27.77 -45.79
CA TYR A 148 4.03 -28.21 -47.14
C TYR A 148 4.86 -29.46 -47.41
N ASN A 149 4.20 -30.61 -47.45
CA ASN A 149 4.86 -31.83 -47.91
C ASN A 149 5.11 -31.70 -49.41
N TYR A 150 6.38 -31.58 -49.80
CA TYR A 150 6.78 -31.57 -51.21
C TYR A 150 7.12 -32.98 -51.68
N ALA A 151 6.60 -33.35 -52.84
CA ALA A 151 7.06 -34.53 -53.56
C ALA A 151 8.53 -34.34 -54.02
N PRO A 152 9.24 -35.43 -54.40
CA PRO A 152 10.63 -35.33 -54.88
C PRO A 152 10.82 -34.42 -56.10
N ASP A 153 9.75 -34.14 -56.85
CA ASP A 153 9.73 -33.23 -58.01
C ASP A 153 9.38 -31.77 -57.66
N GLY A 154 9.16 -31.47 -56.37
CA GLY A 154 8.80 -30.15 -55.87
C GLY A 154 7.30 -29.83 -55.92
N THR A 155 6.43 -30.77 -56.28
CA THR A 155 4.97 -30.53 -56.25
C THR A 155 4.43 -30.64 -54.81
N PRO A 156 3.60 -29.68 -54.33
CA PRO A 156 3.02 -29.76 -52.99
C PRO A 156 1.96 -30.87 -52.94
N MET A 157 2.22 -31.93 -52.16
CA MET A 157 1.39 -33.13 -52.03
C MET A 157 0.29 -33.03 -50.96
N GLY A 158 0.24 -31.92 -50.21
CA GLY A 158 -0.78 -31.67 -49.20
C GLY A 158 -0.30 -30.67 -48.15
N GLN A 159 -1.24 -30.04 -47.45
CA GLN A 159 -0.98 -29.18 -46.30
C GLN A 159 -1.15 -30.00 -45.03
N ALA A 160 -0.08 -30.13 -44.23
CA ALA A 160 -0.18 -30.64 -42.87
C ALA A 160 -0.07 -29.46 -41.91
N TYR A 161 -1.04 -29.31 -41.01
CA TYR A 161 -0.94 -28.34 -39.93
C TYR A 161 -0.05 -28.95 -38.84
N VAL A 162 1.11 -28.34 -38.61
CA VAL A 162 2.04 -28.73 -37.55
C VAL A 162 1.96 -27.69 -36.44
N GLU A 163 1.58 -28.11 -35.25
CA GLU A 163 1.61 -27.25 -34.08
C GLU A 163 3.07 -27.03 -33.65
N ARG A 164 3.55 -25.80 -33.79
CA ARG A 164 4.87 -25.39 -33.35
C ARG A 164 4.74 -24.42 -32.19
N THR A 165 5.31 -24.79 -31.04
CA THR A 165 5.44 -23.90 -29.90
C THR A 165 6.60 -22.93 -30.14
N VAL A 166 6.28 -21.65 -30.27
CA VAL A 166 7.28 -20.58 -30.43
C VAL A 166 7.29 -19.73 -29.14
N PRO A 167 8.47 -19.38 -28.60
CA PRO A 167 8.55 -18.45 -27.48
C PRO A 167 7.97 -17.10 -27.91
N HIS A 168 6.92 -16.67 -27.22
CA HIS A 168 6.24 -15.39 -27.45
C HIS A 168 6.38 -14.51 -26.21
N VAL A 169 6.83 -13.29 -26.40
CA VAL A 169 6.99 -12.34 -25.29
C VAL A 169 5.61 -11.80 -24.91
N LYS A 170 5.00 -12.39 -23.87
CA LYS A 170 3.67 -12.01 -23.36
C LYS A 170 3.68 -10.59 -22.79
N HIS A 171 4.75 -10.24 -22.09
CA HIS A 171 4.93 -8.93 -21.49
C HIS A 171 6.40 -8.53 -21.58
N ASN A 172 6.66 -7.32 -22.05
CA ASN A 172 7.98 -6.71 -22.06
C ASN A 172 7.78 -5.22 -21.80
N GLY A 173 8.10 -4.79 -20.60
CA GLY A 173 7.86 -3.41 -20.23
C GLY A 173 8.16 -3.13 -18.76
N PRO A 174 7.96 -1.87 -18.34
CA PRO A 174 8.02 -1.52 -16.94
C PRO A 174 6.88 -2.21 -16.16
N ALA A 175 7.19 -2.62 -14.94
CA ALA A 175 6.26 -3.15 -13.97
C ALA A 175 6.38 -2.35 -12.66
N ILE A 176 5.24 -2.18 -12.00
CA ILE A 176 5.13 -1.50 -10.71
C ILE A 176 4.71 -2.53 -9.68
N GLU A 177 5.50 -2.65 -8.62
CA GLU A 177 5.24 -3.53 -7.48
C GLU A 177 5.29 -2.71 -6.19
N PHE A 178 4.54 -3.12 -5.18
CA PHE A 178 4.64 -2.57 -3.83
C PHE A 178 5.21 -3.66 -2.93
N PRO A 179 6.54 -3.69 -2.71
CA PRO A 179 7.11 -4.54 -1.69
C PRO A 179 6.41 -4.28 -0.36
N ASP A 180 6.22 -5.36 0.40
CA ASP A 180 5.73 -5.26 1.76
C ASP A 180 6.72 -4.43 2.60
N LEU A 181 6.22 -3.39 3.26
CA LEU A 181 7.03 -2.51 4.11
C LEU A 181 7.70 -3.26 5.26
N PHE A 182 7.10 -4.35 5.73
CA PHE A 182 7.71 -5.22 6.73
C PHE A 182 8.98 -5.93 6.22
N ASN A 183 9.24 -5.88 4.91
CA ASN A 183 10.38 -6.49 4.26
C ASN A 183 11.31 -5.47 3.61
N LEU A 184 11.07 -4.18 3.84
CA LEU A 184 11.87 -3.12 3.25
C LEU A 184 12.52 -2.28 4.35
N TRP A 185 13.81 -2.03 4.18
CA TRP A 185 14.58 -1.10 4.99
C TRP A 185 15.11 -0.01 4.07
N GLN A 186 14.86 1.23 4.45
CA GLN A 186 15.42 2.40 3.80
C GLN A 186 16.43 3.06 4.72
N ASP A 187 17.28 3.88 4.12
CA ASP A 187 18.23 4.71 4.85
C ASP A 187 17.50 5.63 5.86
N PRO A 188 17.79 5.51 7.18
CA PRO A 188 17.14 6.30 8.22
C PRO A 188 17.46 7.79 8.17
N THR A 189 18.42 8.23 7.33
CA THR A 189 18.69 9.65 7.12
C THR A 189 17.73 10.33 6.13
N GLY A 190 17.03 9.53 5.30
CA GLY A 190 16.19 10.03 4.23
C GLY A 190 16.94 10.48 2.97
N ASN A 191 18.26 10.34 2.94
CA ASN A 191 19.09 10.67 1.76
C ASN A 191 19.01 9.61 0.66
N ASN A 192 18.29 8.51 0.88
CA ASN A 192 18.18 7.37 -0.03
C ASN A 192 19.54 6.73 -0.39
N GLU A 193 20.50 6.72 0.55
CA GLU A 193 21.84 6.17 0.30
C GLU A 193 21.82 4.64 0.09
N PHE A 194 20.85 3.97 0.70
CA PHE A 194 20.66 2.54 0.55
C PHE A 194 19.19 2.11 0.74
N TRP A 195 18.89 0.95 0.16
CA TRP A 195 17.64 0.21 0.29
C TRP A 195 17.95 -1.26 0.46
N ILE A 196 17.27 -1.95 1.37
CA ILE A 196 17.41 -3.39 1.55
C ILE A 196 16.01 -3.98 1.49
N GLU A 197 15.77 -4.91 0.58
CA GLU A 197 14.51 -5.65 0.49
C GLU A 197 14.77 -7.12 0.85
N ARG A 198 13.93 -7.68 1.72
CA ARG A 198 13.92 -9.10 2.04
C ARG A 198 12.94 -9.83 1.14
N ILE A 199 13.44 -10.81 0.40
CA ILE A 199 12.67 -11.61 -0.55
C ILE A 199 12.77 -13.08 -0.14
N PRO A 200 11.66 -13.70 0.33
CA PRO A 200 11.64 -15.12 0.63
C PRO A 200 11.59 -15.92 -0.66
N THR A 201 12.53 -16.86 -0.84
CA THR A 201 12.65 -17.66 -2.07
C THR A 201 13.06 -19.08 -1.75
N SER A 202 12.92 -19.98 -2.72
CA SER A 202 13.45 -21.35 -2.62
C SER A 202 14.76 -21.50 -3.37
N LEU A 203 15.56 -22.47 -2.94
CA LEU A 203 16.80 -22.85 -3.64
C LEU A 203 16.50 -23.26 -5.09
N GLU A 204 15.42 -24.02 -5.31
CA GLU A 204 14.98 -24.43 -6.65
C GLU A 204 14.66 -23.24 -7.56
N ALA A 205 13.97 -22.23 -7.03
CA ALA A 205 13.66 -21.02 -7.77
C ALA A 205 14.93 -20.23 -8.13
N LEU A 206 15.93 -20.19 -7.24
CA LEU A 206 17.21 -19.57 -7.51
C LEU A 206 18.01 -20.32 -8.56
N GLU A 207 18.05 -21.65 -8.51
CA GLU A 207 18.71 -22.48 -9.51
C GLU A 207 18.04 -22.36 -10.88
N ALA A 208 16.70 -22.38 -10.93
CA ALA A 208 15.94 -22.17 -12.15
C ALA A 208 16.23 -20.78 -12.74
N THR A 209 16.27 -19.75 -11.91
CA THR A 209 16.61 -18.40 -12.34
C THR A 209 18.05 -18.34 -12.84
N ASN A 210 19.02 -18.90 -12.11
CA ASN A 210 20.41 -18.91 -12.54
C ASN A 210 20.57 -19.63 -13.89
N LYS A 211 19.87 -20.76 -14.08
CA LYS A 211 19.87 -21.53 -15.33
C LYS A 211 19.32 -20.72 -16.52
N LYS A 212 18.27 -19.91 -16.31
CA LYS A 212 17.75 -18.99 -17.36
C LYS A 212 18.80 -17.98 -17.83
N PHE A 213 19.75 -17.62 -16.98
CA PHE A 213 20.87 -16.71 -17.29
C PHE A 213 22.19 -17.46 -17.48
N SER A 214 22.14 -18.68 -18.01
CA SER A 214 23.32 -19.50 -18.34
C SER A 214 24.25 -19.80 -17.16
N GLY A 215 23.73 -19.75 -15.92
CA GLY A 215 24.48 -20.01 -14.69
C GLY A 215 25.31 -18.82 -14.18
N ASN A 216 25.26 -17.67 -14.85
CA ASN A 216 26.14 -16.54 -14.58
C ASN A 216 25.52 -15.43 -13.72
N LEU A 217 24.24 -15.56 -13.33
CA LEU A 217 23.55 -14.53 -12.54
C LEU A 217 23.96 -14.57 -11.07
N TYR A 218 24.04 -15.77 -10.49
CA TYR A 218 24.35 -15.99 -9.08
C TYR A 218 25.67 -16.74 -8.92
N LYS A 219 26.61 -16.13 -8.20
CA LYS A 219 27.84 -16.76 -7.71
C LYS A 219 27.60 -17.49 -6.38
N ASN A 220 28.56 -18.31 -5.96
CA ASN A 220 28.57 -18.97 -4.64
C ASN A 220 27.36 -19.88 -4.33
N MET A 221 26.61 -20.34 -5.35
CA MET A 221 25.45 -21.21 -5.16
C MET A 221 25.82 -22.53 -4.44
N ALA A 222 27.00 -23.09 -4.68
CA ALA A 222 27.45 -24.32 -4.00
C ALA A 222 27.59 -24.12 -2.48
N LYS A 223 28.11 -22.97 -2.03
CA LYS A 223 28.20 -22.62 -0.60
C LYS A 223 26.80 -22.52 0.00
N LEU A 224 25.87 -21.87 -0.70
CA LEU A 224 24.48 -21.76 -0.26
C LEU A 224 23.80 -23.13 -0.12
N LYS A 225 23.98 -24.04 -1.09
CA LYS A 225 23.45 -25.42 -1.01
C LYS A 225 23.99 -26.16 0.20
N ALA A 226 25.30 -26.06 0.47
CA ALA A 226 25.93 -26.70 1.62
C ALA A 226 25.38 -26.17 2.95
N GLN A 227 25.15 -24.86 3.05
CA GLN A 227 24.58 -24.24 4.26
C GLN A 227 23.17 -24.75 4.58
N ILE A 228 22.30 -24.82 3.57
CA ILE A 228 20.91 -25.29 3.73
C ILE A 228 20.88 -26.76 4.17
N GLN A 229 21.84 -27.58 3.73
CA GLN A 229 21.94 -29.00 4.11
C GLN A 229 22.47 -29.21 5.54
N LEU A 230 23.42 -28.38 5.98
CA LEU A 230 24.05 -28.49 7.30
C LEU A 230 23.15 -27.97 8.42
N GLU A 231 22.44 -26.88 8.15
CA GLU A 231 21.50 -26.29 9.08
C GLU A 231 20.27 -25.90 8.27
N PRO A 232 19.19 -26.71 8.26
CA PRO A 232 17.88 -26.15 8.02
C PRO A 232 17.63 -25.23 9.23
N LYS A 233 18.22 -24.03 9.20
CA LYS A 233 17.80 -22.96 10.09
C LYS A 233 16.31 -22.87 9.80
N PRO A 234 15.41 -23.21 10.75
CA PRO A 234 14.03 -22.83 10.59
C PRO A 234 14.11 -21.36 10.22
N GLY A 235 13.57 -21.01 9.04
CA GLY A 235 13.78 -19.69 8.48
C GLY A 235 13.63 -18.69 9.60
N HIS A 236 14.47 -17.66 9.65
CA HIS A 236 14.30 -16.58 10.61
C HIS A 236 12.96 -15.84 10.32
N ALA A 237 11.81 -16.54 10.30
CA ALA A 237 10.65 -16.21 11.11
C ALA A 237 11.22 -15.77 12.44
N SER A 238 11.52 -14.48 12.48
CA SER A 238 12.08 -13.80 13.60
C SER A 238 11.28 -14.23 14.81
N ALA A 239 11.88 -15.06 15.65
CA ALA A 239 11.57 -15.06 17.05
C ALA A 239 11.85 -13.62 17.50
N ARG A 240 10.86 -12.74 17.31
CA ARG A 240 10.79 -11.39 17.87
C ARG A 240 10.61 -11.58 19.36
N ARG A 241 11.69 -12.04 20.00
CA ARG A 241 11.84 -12.09 21.44
C ARG A 241 12.00 -10.65 21.90
N GLY A 242 10.94 -10.17 22.54
CA GLY A 242 11.05 -9.24 23.65
C GLY A 242 11.51 -7.84 23.29
N SER A 243 10.66 -7.08 22.61
CA SER A 243 10.50 -5.68 23.00
C SER A 243 9.52 -5.66 24.18
N THR A 244 10.02 -5.10 25.27
CA THR A 244 9.47 -5.11 26.63
C THR A 244 8.13 -4.38 26.74
N GLY A 245 7.14 -4.99 27.41
CA GLY A 245 6.38 -4.24 28.42
C GLY A 245 4.89 -3.95 28.20
N HIS A 246 4.22 -4.40 27.13
CA HIS A 246 2.76 -4.22 27.02
C HIS A 246 2.04 -5.47 26.52
N GLY A 247 1.65 -6.35 27.46
CA GLY A 247 0.45 -7.23 27.54
C GLY A 247 -0.24 -7.87 26.32
N TYR A 248 0.26 -7.73 25.11
CA TYR A 248 -0.29 -8.28 23.87
C TYR A 248 0.62 -9.42 23.38
N ASP A 249 0.74 -10.48 24.18
CA ASP A 249 1.65 -11.62 23.96
C ASP A 249 1.16 -12.63 22.89
N GLN A 250 0.81 -12.15 21.71
CA GLN A 250 0.92 -12.97 20.50
C GLN A 250 1.65 -12.16 19.44
N PRO A 251 2.70 -12.70 18.78
CA PRO A 251 3.32 -12.02 17.66
C PRO A 251 2.25 -11.80 16.60
N LEU A 252 1.76 -10.57 16.49
CA LEU A 252 0.76 -10.19 15.49
C LEU A 252 1.22 -10.61 14.09
N SER A 253 2.53 -10.70 13.82
CA SER A 253 3.06 -11.16 12.54
C SER A 253 2.68 -12.59 12.14
N GLU A 254 2.45 -13.50 13.08
CA GLU A 254 2.13 -14.91 12.77
C GLU A 254 0.63 -15.15 12.57
N THR A 255 -0.22 -14.27 13.10
CA THR A 255 -1.69 -14.41 13.00
C THR A 255 -2.34 -13.33 12.15
N VAL A 256 -1.59 -12.38 11.57
CA VAL A 256 -2.12 -11.44 10.57
C VAL A 256 -2.45 -12.19 9.29
N ASP A 257 -3.71 -12.62 9.16
CA ASP A 257 -4.31 -13.19 7.95
C ASP A 257 -4.03 -12.29 6.74
N GLY A 258 -2.92 -12.55 6.05
CA GLY A 258 -2.43 -11.72 4.94
C GLY A 258 -0.92 -11.52 4.89
N ILE A 259 -0.17 -11.73 5.99
CA ILE A 259 1.26 -12.00 5.91
C ILE A 259 1.34 -13.47 5.49
N PRO A 260 1.81 -13.81 4.28
CA PRO A 260 1.73 -15.18 3.80
C PRO A 260 2.44 -16.11 4.79
N GLU A 261 1.79 -17.16 5.26
CA GLU A 261 2.44 -18.25 6.00
C GLU A 261 3.50 -18.98 5.13
N GLN A 262 3.51 -18.69 3.83
CA GLN A 262 4.44 -19.17 2.79
C GLN A 262 5.92 -18.86 3.04
N TRP A 263 6.29 -18.23 4.16
CA TRP A 263 7.66 -17.85 4.50
C TRP A 263 8.40 -18.97 5.21
N ALA A 264 7.70 -19.75 6.04
CA ALA A 264 8.29 -20.83 6.82
C ALA A 264 8.89 -21.94 5.93
N ASP A 265 8.27 -22.18 4.76
CA ASP A 265 8.60 -23.32 3.91
C ASP A 265 9.68 -23.04 2.85
N LYS A 266 10.04 -21.78 2.59
CA LYS A 266 10.87 -21.42 1.43
C LYS A 266 12.37 -21.67 1.63
N GLY A 267 12.87 -21.79 2.86
CA GLY A 267 14.24 -22.26 3.16
C GLY A 267 15.40 -21.33 2.77
N VAL A 268 15.17 -20.30 1.94
CA VAL A 268 16.17 -19.28 1.59
C VAL A 268 15.62 -17.86 1.74
N GLU A 269 16.34 -17.02 2.47
CA GLU A 269 16.09 -15.59 2.57
C GLU A 269 17.08 -14.83 1.71
N LEU A 270 16.60 -13.99 0.79
CA LEU A 270 17.45 -13.05 0.06
C LEU A 270 17.31 -11.65 0.62
N LEU A 271 18.44 -10.99 0.84
CA LEU A 271 18.53 -9.55 1.07
C LEU A 271 19.04 -8.91 -0.21
N GLN A 272 18.14 -8.20 -0.89
CA GLN A 272 18.44 -7.38 -2.06
C GLN A 272 18.86 -5.98 -1.59
N CYS A 273 20.16 -5.74 -1.51
CA CYS A 273 20.76 -4.53 -0.98
C CYS A 273 21.24 -3.61 -2.10
N TRP A 274 20.64 -2.43 -2.19
CA TRP A 274 21.04 -1.34 -3.06
C TRP A 274 21.73 -0.27 -2.24
N GLY A 275 22.83 0.29 -2.70
CA GLY A 275 23.41 1.46 -2.04
C GLY A 275 24.87 1.70 -2.38
N TRP A 276 25.41 2.81 -1.91
CA TRP A 276 26.85 3.11 -1.98
C TRP A 276 27.65 2.12 -1.14
N VAL A 277 28.90 1.86 -1.55
CA VAL A 277 29.87 1.07 -0.78
C VAL A 277 31.11 1.93 -0.58
N PRO A 278 31.52 2.20 0.67
CA PRO A 278 32.70 3.01 0.90
C PRO A 278 33.97 2.27 0.47
N GLU A 279 34.99 3.02 0.03
CA GLU A 279 36.29 2.46 -0.39
C GLU A 279 36.94 1.59 0.71
N SER A 280 36.67 1.89 1.98
CA SER A 280 37.13 1.12 3.15
C SER A 280 36.59 -0.31 3.17
N VAL A 281 35.39 -0.54 2.61
CA VAL A 281 34.79 -1.87 2.48
C VAL A 281 35.38 -2.51 1.25
N LYS A 282 35.15 -1.95 0.06
CA LYS A 282 35.70 -2.46 -1.19
C LYS A 282 35.85 -1.31 -2.17
N LYS A 283 37.03 -1.19 -2.77
CA LYS A 283 37.27 -0.20 -3.82
C LYS A 283 36.47 -0.58 -5.07
N TYR A 284 35.49 0.25 -5.39
CA TYR A 284 34.71 0.20 -6.62
C TYR A 284 34.94 1.49 -7.42
N ASP A 285 34.23 1.58 -8.54
CA ASP A 285 34.02 2.85 -9.22
C ASP A 285 32.93 3.63 -8.44
N ASP A 286 33.29 4.74 -7.80
CA ASP A 286 32.45 5.54 -6.90
C ASP A 286 31.36 6.35 -7.65
N THR A 287 31.08 6.02 -8.90
CA THR A 287 30.19 6.77 -9.79
C THR A 287 28.74 6.30 -9.75
N GLN A 288 28.44 5.12 -9.22
CA GLN A 288 27.09 4.54 -9.22
C GLN A 288 26.77 3.67 -8.00
N LEU A 289 25.49 3.56 -7.66
CA LEU A 289 25.02 2.58 -6.67
C LEU A 289 25.35 1.16 -7.15
N ARG A 290 25.39 0.23 -6.19
CA ARG A 290 25.58 -1.19 -6.46
C ARG A 290 24.41 -2.02 -5.94
N LEU A 291 24.12 -3.09 -6.66
CA LEU A 291 23.21 -4.15 -6.24
C LEU A 291 24.02 -5.32 -5.67
N HIS A 292 23.77 -5.63 -4.40
CA HIS A 292 24.26 -6.82 -3.73
C HIS A 292 23.09 -7.72 -3.37
N ILE A 293 23.19 -9.02 -3.64
CA ILE A 293 22.21 -9.99 -3.16
C ILE A 293 22.90 -10.93 -2.20
N ILE A 294 22.45 -10.92 -0.94
CA ILE A 294 22.98 -11.74 0.15
C ILE A 294 21.94 -12.79 0.49
N ALA A 295 22.32 -14.07 0.47
CA ALA A 295 21.48 -15.19 0.85
C ALA A 295 21.75 -15.60 2.31
N ASN A 296 20.67 -15.82 3.07
CA ASN A 296 20.67 -16.28 4.47
C ASN A 296 21.58 -15.45 5.40
N GLY A 297 21.76 -14.16 5.08
CA GLY A 297 22.60 -13.23 5.83
C GLY A 297 24.11 -13.51 5.79
N ASP A 298 24.60 -14.49 5.04
CA ASP A 298 26.03 -14.86 5.05
C ASP A 298 26.65 -14.93 3.64
N THR A 299 25.92 -15.42 2.65
CA THR A 299 26.52 -15.72 1.34
C THR A 299 26.15 -14.64 0.32
N LEU A 300 27.13 -13.85 -0.12
CA LEU A 300 26.96 -12.93 -1.25
C LEU A 300 26.86 -13.72 -2.56
N ILE A 301 25.68 -13.71 -3.18
CA ILE A 301 25.39 -14.43 -4.42
C ILE A 301 25.36 -13.53 -5.65
N ARG A 302 25.23 -12.21 -5.51
CA ARG A 302 25.30 -11.27 -6.63
C ARG A 302 25.97 -9.97 -6.20
N ASP A 303 26.83 -9.43 -7.07
CA ASP A 303 27.53 -8.16 -6.89
C ASP A 303 27.69 -7.50 -8.26
N GLU A 304 26.86 -6.50 -8.54
CA GLU A 304 26.88 -5.78 -9.81
C GLU A 304 26.68 -4.27 -9.59
N PRO A 305 27.18 -3.41 -10.49
CA PRO A 305 26.72 -2.03 -10.55
C PRO A 305 25.20 -1.98 -10.74
N ALA A 306 24.54 -0.95 -10.21
CA ALA A 306 23.10 -0.81 -10.29
C ALA A 306 22.64 -0.97 -11.76
N PRO A 307 21.82 -1.99 -12.08
CA PRO A 307 21.42 -2.29 -13.46
C PRO A 307 20.36 -1.32 -14.03
N THR A 308 20.03 -0.29 -13.26
CA THR A 308 19.11 0.80 -13.58
C THR A 308 19.84 1.88 -14.38
N TYR A 309 19.11 2.56 -15.27
CA TYR A 309 19.68 3.58 -16.15
C TYR A 309 20.19 4.81 -15.39
N ASP A 310 19.49 5.21 -14.33
CA ASP A 310 19.87 6.32 -13.47
C ASP A 310 20.90 5.95 -12.41
N HIS A 311 21.36 4.70 -12.38
CA HIS A 311 22.25 4.18 -11.36
C HIS A 311 21.68 4.30 -9.93
N GLN A 312 20.36 4.46 -9.79
CA GLN A 312 19.66 4.56 -8.51
C GLN A 312 18.93 3.26 -8.16
N ALA A 313 18.50 3.12 -6.90
CA ALA A 313 17.69 1.99 -6.49
C ALA A 313 16.27 2.12 -7.10
N PRO A 314 15.60 1.01 -7.47
CA PRO A 314 14.30 1.04 -8.12
C PRO A 314 13.13 1.36 -7.17
N TYR A 315 13.39 1.94 -6.00
CA TYR A 315 12.42 2.24 -4.94
C TYR A 315 12.19 3.74 -4.81
N ASP A 316 10.95 4.17 -4.70
CA ASP A 316 10.63 5.56 -4.34
C ASP A 316 9.98 5.60 -2.97
N ASN A 317 10.34 6.60 -2.18
CA ASN A 317 9.70 6.84 -0.90
C ASN A 317 8.42 7.68 -1.12
N CYS A 318 7.26 7.12 -0.77
CA CYS A 318 5.98 7.82 -0.81
C CYS A 318 5.36 7.88 0.59
N GLN A 319 5.24 9.09 1.14
CA GLN A 319 4.67 9.36 2.46
C GLN A 319 3.22 9.85 2.30
N SER A 320 2.30 9.29 3.09
CA SER A 320 0.91 9.75 3.11
C SER A 320 0.78 11.11 3.81
N ILE A 321 1.29 11.19 5.04
CA ILE A 321 1.42 12.43 5.80
C ILE A 321 2.92 12.64 6.06
N PRO A 322 3.59 13.52 5.30
CA PRO A 322 5.02 13.72 5.43
C PRO A 322 5.31 14.54 6.69
N ILE A 323 6.19 14.02 7.55
CA ILE A 323 6.68 14.73 8.74
C ILE A 323 8.11 15.19 8.45
N PRO A 324 8.42 16.50 8.52
CA PRO A 324 9.76 17.00 8.28
C PRO A 324 10.82 16.29 9.12
N GLY A 325 11.87 15.81 8.47
CA GLY A 325 12.97 15.09 9.12
C GLY A 325 12.68 13.62 9.44
N GLN A 326 11.49 13.10 9.11
CA GLN A 326 11.17 11.67 9.24
C GLN A 326 11.19 11.00 7.87
N VAL A 327 11.75 9.78 7.83
CA VAL A 327 11.85 9.02 6.59
C VAL A 327 10.53 8.29 6.27
N TYR A 328 9.81 7.87 7.31
CA TYR A 328 8.50 7.26 7.19
C TYR A 328 7.40 8.30 7.36
N GLY A 329 6.30 8.12 6.60
CA GLY A 329 5.12 8.95 6.73
C GLY A 329 4.18 8.40 7.80
N ASP A 330 3.35 9.27 8.37
CA ASP A 330 2.32 8.86 9.31
C ASP A 330 0.99 8.56 8.60
N SER A 331 0.19 7.71 9.24
CA SER A 331 -1.16 7.37 8.81
C SER A 331 -2.19 8.27 9.46
N VAL A 332 -3.30 8.51 8.78
CA VAL A 332 -4.49 9.12 9.41
C VAL A 332 -4.97 8.29 10.61
N LEU A 333 -4.81 6.96 10.55
CA LEU A 333 -5.22 6.05 11.62
C LEU A 333 -4.38 6.22 12.88
N SER A 334 -3.12 6.66 12.75
CA SER A 334 -2.26 6.93 13.90
C SER A 334 -2.75 8.11 14.75
N TYR A 335 -3.57 9.00 14.19
CA TYR A 335 -4.17 10.12 14.91
C TYR A 335 -5.58 9.83 15.42
N THR A 336 -6.26 8.82 14.87
CA THR A 336 -7.65 8.47 15.25
C THR A 336 -7.79 7.14 15.98
N GLY A 337 -6.75 6.32 16.03
CA GLY A 337 -6.79 4.97 16.61
C GLY A 337 -7.34 4.95 18.03
N ASP A 338 -6.77 5.78 18.91
CA ASP A 338 -7.21 5.90 20.31
C ASP A 338 -8.70 6.30 20.42
N LEU A 339 -9.19 7.16 19.52
CA LEU A 339 -10.60 7.57 19.50
C LEU A 339 -11.51 6.41 19.07
N MET A 340 -11.08 5.60 18.10
CA MET A 340 -11.80 4.43 17.60
C MET A 340 -11.88 3.33 18.67
N GLU A 341 -10.78 3.11 19.40
CA GLU A 341 -10.74 2.17 20.51
C GLU A 341 -11.64 2.63 21.65
N LEU A 342 -11.54 3.90 22.07
CA LEU A 342 -12.39 4.46 23.12
C LEU A 342 -13.88 4.35 22.76
N ARG A 343 -14.25 4.63 21.51
CA ARG A 343 -15.63 4.46 21.04
C ARG A 343 -16.09 3.00 21.12
N SER A 344 -15.22 2.06 20.73
CA SER A 344 -15.49 0.63 20.84
C SER A 344 -15.63 0.18 22.30
N GLU A 345 -14.83 0.74 23.22
CA GLU A 345 -14.95 0.50 24.65
C GLU A 345 -16.27 0.99 25.22
N ILE A 346 -16.71 2.21 24.86
CA ILE A 346 -18.00 2.75 25.29
C ILE A 346 -19.16 1.87 24.79
N GLU A 347 -19.09 1.37 23.56
CA GLU A 347 -20.07 0.42 23.02
C GLU A 347 -20.08 -0.90 23.80
N ASN A 348 -18.90 -1.45 24.13
CA ASN A 348 -18.81 -2.67 24.93
C ASN A 348 -19.37 -2.46 26.35
N MET A 349 -19.05 -1.35 27.01
CA MET A 349 -19.61 -1.02 28.32
C MET A 349 -21.13 -0.91 28.26
N ARG A 350 -21.69 -0.28 27.22
CA ARG A 350 -23.15 -0.21 27.04
C ARG A 350 -23.77 -1.60 26.86
N ARG A 351 -23.17 -2.47 26.05
CA ARG A 351 -23.64 -3.85 25.86
C ARG A 351 -23.56 -4.67 27.14
N ASP A 352 -22.49 -4.49 27.91
CA ASP A 352 -22.32 -5.13 29.21
C ASP A 352 -23.37 -4.67 30.20
N GLU A 353 -23.67 -3.37 30.23
CA GLU A 353 -24.75 -2.82 31.04
C GLU A 353 -26.13 -3.35 30.64
N VAL A 354 -26.42 -3.47 29.33
CA VAL A 354 -27.64 -4.14 28.83
C VAL A 354 -27.69 -5.58 29.31
N LEU A 355 -26.59 -6.32 29.16
CA LEU A 355 -26.52 -7.73 29.52
C LEU A 355 -26.72 -7.95 31.02
N LEU A 356 -26.13 -7.10 31.85
CA LEU A 356 -26.33 -7.08 33.30
C LEU A 356 -27.74 -6.63 33.70
N ASN A 357 -28.43 -5.82 32.90
CA ASN A 357 -29.84 -5.50 33.15
C ASN A 357 -30.79 -6.67 32.80
N ILE A 358 -30.46 -7.46 31.77
CA ILE A 358 -31.19 -8.70 31.44
C ILE A 358 -30.92 -9.77 32.51
N TYR A 359 -29.67 -9.88 32.96
CA TYR A 359 -29.22 -10.86 33.94
C TYR A 359 -28.61 -10.17 35.16
N PRO A 360 -29.43 -9.53 36.02
CA PRO A 360 -28.92 -8.77 37.14
C PRO A 360 -28.19 -9.66 38.13
N PRO A 361 -27.00 -9.22 38.61
CA PRO A 361 -26.29 -9.92 39.66
C PRO A 361 -27.16 -9.94 40.91
N MET A 362 -27.04 -11.01 41.67
CA MET A 362 -27.81 -11.22 42.88
C MET A 362 -26.87 -11.09 44.07
N TRP A 363 -27.38 -10.58 45.19
CA TRP A 363 -26.72 -10.75 46.46
C TRP A 363 -27.43 -11.85 47.25
N ILE A 364 -26.65 -12.58 48.04
CA ILE A 364 -27.12 -13.68 48.88
C ILE A 364 -26.58 -13.48 50.29
N ASP A 365 -27.43 -13.66 51.29
CA ASP A 365 -27.00 -13.76 52.68
C ASP A 365 -26.05 -14.97 52.89
N GLY A 366 -24.87 -14.73 53.48
CA GLY A 366 -23.93 -15.79 53.84
C GLY A 366 -24.45 -16.86 54.80
N ARG A 367 -25.56 -16.60 55.52
CA ARG A 367 -26.28 -17.57 56.39
C ARG A 367 -27.23 -18.47 55.62
N ALA A 368 -27.59 -18.11 54.39
CA ALA A 368 -28.38 -18.99 53.53
C ALA A 368 -27.55 -20.26 53.26
N GLN A 369 -28.05 -21.43 53.65
CA GLN A 369 -27.37 -22.73 53.48
C GLN A 369 -27.36 -23.20 52.01
N LEU A 370 -27.22 -22.28 51.05
CA LEU A 370 -27.18 -22.56 49.62
C LEU A 370 -25.76 -23.02 49.26
N ARG A 371 -25.64 -24.17 48.59
CA ARG A 371 -24.35 -24.66 48.07
C ARG A 371 -24.06 -23.98 46.74
N GLY A 372 -22.78 -23.85 46.37
CA GLY A 372 -22.37 -23.21 45.11
C GLY A 372 -22.91 -23.89 43.85
N GLN A 373 -23.40 -25.13 43.97
CA GLN A 373 -24.02 -25.91 42.89
C GLN A 373 -25.53 -25.63 42.76
N ASP A 374 -26.15 -25.06 43.79
CA ASP A 374 -27.61 -24.80 43.83
C ASP A 374 -27.97 -23.48 43.13
N MET A 375 -26.98 -22.76 42.58
CA MET A 375 -27.16 -21.44 41.99
C MET A 375 -26.34 -21.27 40.71
N VAL A 376 -27.00 -21.07 39.57
CA VAL A 376 -26.38 -20.59 38.35
C VAL A 376 -27.20 -19.45 37.78
N LYS A 377 -26.77 -18.22 38.06
CA LYS A 377 -27.19 -17.03 37.29
C LYS A 377 -25.95 -16.26 36.89
N THR A 378 -25.80 -16.01 35.59
CA THR A 378 -24.68 -15.29 34.97
C THR A 378 -25.25 -14.23 34.04
N PRO A 379 -24.67 -13.01 33.90
CA PRO A 379 -23.31 -12.62 34.25
C PRO A 379 -23.18 -11.57 35.37
N GLY A 380 -21.99 -11.53 36.00
CA GLY A 380 -21.69 -10.76 37.22
C GLY A 380 -21.74 -11.55 38.53
N GLY A 381 -22.31 -12.76 38.51
CA GLY A 381 -22.30 -13.73 39.62
C GLY A 381 -23.19 -13.36 40.80
N ALA A 382 -23.35 -14.31 41.74
CA ALA A 382 -24.03 -14.05 42.99
C ALA A 382 -23.00 -13.70 44.08
N ILE A 383 -23.13 -12.52 44.68
CA ILE A 383 -22.21 -12.03 45.70
C ILE A 383 -22.75 -12.45 47.06
N ARG A 384 -21.98 -13.26 47.79
CA ARG A 384 -22.31 -13.58 49.19
C ARG A 384 -21.93 -12.40 50.06
N ILE A 385 -22.93 -11.82 50.74
CA ILE A 385 -22.75 -10.73 51.69
C ILE A 385 -23.03 -11.30 53.08
N THR A 386 -22.15 -11.02 54.05
CA THR A 386 -22.45 -11.31 55.46
C THR A 386 -23.38 -10.20 55.98
N PRO A 387 -24.63 -10.48 56.39
CA PRO A 387 -25.54 -9.42 56.79
C PRO A 387 -25.14 -8.82 58.12
N HIS A 388 -25.44 -7.54 58.28
CA HIS A 388 -25.36 -6.81 59.55
C HIS A 388 -26.62 -6.93 60.43
N HIS A 389 -27.73 -7.52 59.95
CA HIS A 389 -29.01 -7.55 60.68
C HIS A 389 -29.51 -8.97 61.03
N PRO A 390 -29.86 -9.25 62.30
CA PRO A 390 -30.31 -10.56 62.75
C PRO A 390 -31.74 -10.96 62.36
N ASP A 391 -32.58 -10.01 61.92
CA ASP A 391 -34.03 -10.22 61.76
C ASP A 391 -34.54 -10.26 60.31
N MET A 392 -33.66 -10.53 59.32
CA MET A 392 -34.11 -10.68 57.92
C MET A 392 -34.91 -11.96 57.73
N SER A 393 -36.09 -11.83 57.10
CA SER A 393 -36.90 -12.98 56.71
C SER A 393 -36.20 -13.81 55.61
N PRO A 394 -36.47 -15.12 55.48
CA PRO A 394 -35.91 -15.96 54.40
C PRO A 394 -36.16 -15.42 52.99
N ALA A 395 -37.28 -14.73 52.76
CA ALA A 395 -37.61 -14.09 51.49
C ALA A 395 -36.70 -12.88 51.16
N GLN A 396 -36.00 -12.32 52.15
CA GLN A 396 -35.05 -11.22 52.02
C GLN A 396 -33.59 -11.71 51.95
N MET A 397 -33.33 -13.02 52.02
CA MET A 397 -31.98 -13.59 51.98
C MET A 397 -31.38 -13.61 50.56
N ILE A 398 -32.19 -13.37 49.52
CA ILE A 398 -31.75 -13.24 48.13
C ILE A 398 -32.37 -11.97 47.56
N GLY A 399 -31.56 -11.10 46.99
CA GLY A 399 -32.02 -9.89 46.33
C GLY A 399 -31.27 -9.58 45.04
N LEU A 400 -31.85 -8.75 44.19
CA LEU A 400 -31.18 -8.20 43.01
C LEU A 400 -30.44 -6.94 43.42
N PHE A 401 -29.24 -6.71 42.86
CA PHE A 401 -28.61 -5.41 42.99
C PHE A 401 -29.44 -4.34 42.26
N PRO A 402 -29.74 -3.19 42.89
CA PRO A 402 -30.38 -2.08 42.20
C PRO A 402 -29.42 -1.57 41.11
N ARG A 403 -29.94 -1.42 39.90
CA ARG A 403 -29.17 -0.98 38.73
C ARG A 403 -29.73 0.32 38.22
N ALA A 404 -28.83 1.24 37.89
CA ALA A 404 -29.20 2.44 37.16
C ALA A 404 -29.47 2.07 35.70
N PRO A 405 -30.38 2.79 35.01
CA PRO A 405 -30.48 2.69 33.55
C PRO A 405 -29.15 3.13 32.92
N ILE A 406 -28.94 2.71 31.67
CA ILE A 406 -27.77 3.12 30.88
C ILE A 406 -27.77 4.65 30.81
N LEU A 407 -26.63 5.25 31.18
CA LEU A 407 -26.45 6.69 31.13
C LEU A 407 -26.60 7.21 29.70
N GLN A 408 -27.47 8.20 29.51
CA GLN A 408 -27.70 8.84 28.20
C GLN A 408 -26.39 9.44 27.67
N GLU A 409 -25.53 9.90 28.58
CA GLU A 409 -24.23 10.49 28.32
C GLU A 409 -23.28 9.54 27.56
N ALA A 410 -23.44 8.22 27.72
CA ALA A 410 -22.65 7.24 26.98
C ALA A 410 -22.97 7.25 25.47
N TYR A 411 -24.23 7.52 25.11
CA TYR A 411 -24.63 7.67 23.71
C TYR A 411 -24.11 8.98 23.12
N THR A 412 -24.17 10.08 23.88
CA THR A 412 -23.66 11.37 23.44
C THR A 412 -22.15 11.33 23.28
N GLU A 413 -21.42 10.70 24.21
CA GLU A 413 -19.96 10.59 24.12
C GLU A 413 -19.54 9.77 22.89
N SER A 414 -20.22 8.64 22.62
CA SER A 414 -19.95 7.87 21.40
C SER A 414 -20.19 8.67 20.12
N ALA A 415 -21.20 9.54 20.09
CA ALA A 415 -21.48 10.40 18.95
C ALA A 415 -20.42 11.51 18.80
N VAL A 416 -19.96 12.09 19.92
CA VAL A 416 -18.86 13.08 19.92
C VAL A 416 -17.57 12.46 19.41
N LYS A 417 -17.24 11.21 19.79
CA LYS A 417 -16.05 10.51 19.25
C LYS A 417 -16.15 10.27 17.75
N GLU A 418 -17.32 9.87 17.25
CA GLU A 418 -17.55 9.73 15.82
C GLU A 418 -17.31 11.06 15.09
N GLN A 419 -17.83 12.17 15.61
CA GLN A 419 -17.61 13.50 15.05
C GLN A 419 -16.12 13.91 15.08
N GLN A 420 -15.40 13.60 16.15
CA GLN A 420 -13.96 13.88 16.26
C GLN A 420 -13.16 13.06 15.23
N ILE A 421 -13.49 11.77 15.05
CA ILE A 421 -12.89 10.92 14.02
C ILE A 421 -13.14 11.51 12.63
N ASP A 422 -14.37 11.92 12.33
CA ASP A 422 -14.73 12.49 11.04
C ASP A 422 -14.02 13.84 10.79
N GLN A 423 -13.87 14.67 11.82
CA GLN A 423 -13.16 15.96 11.72
C GLN A 423 -11.65 15.81 11.51
N VAL A 424 -11.01 14.81 12.12
CA VAL A 424 -9.58 14.55 11.94
C VAL A 424 -9.33 13.94 10.56
N THR A 425 -10.12 12.94 10.17
CA THR A 425 -9.93 12.19 8.93
C THR A 425 -10.43 12.93 7.69
N GLY A 426 -11.41 13.82 7.84
CA GLY A 426 -12.15 14.42 6.72
C GLY A 426 -13.13 13.45 6.07
N ALA A 427 -13.27 12.22 6.58
CA ALA A 427 -14.13 11.17 6.01
C ALA A 427 -15.60 11.30 6.45
N PHE A 428 -16.17 12.50 6.30
CA PHE A 428 -17.56 12.78 6.69
C PHE A 428 -18.57 11.87 5.99
N LYS A 429 -19.70 11.61 6.66
CA LYS A 429 -20.84 10.80 6.16
C LYS A 429 -21.33 11.20 4.76
N THR A 430 -21.23 12.49 4.43
CA THR A 430 -21.58 13.00 3.08
C THR A 430 -20.70 12.42 1.98
N PHE A 431 -19.41 12.18 2.24
CA PHE A 431 -18.50 11.53 1.29
C PHE A 431 -18.76 10.02 1.16
N GLN A 432 -19.47 9.45 2.13
CA GLN A 432 -19.90 8.04 2.15
C GLN A 432 -21.23 7.83 1.41
N GLY A 433 -21.83 8.89 0.86
CA GLY A 433 -23.11 8.84 0.17
C GLY A 433 -24.33 8.88 1.10
N GLU A 434 -24.14 9.14 2.40
CA GLU A 434 -25.25 9.36 3.31
C GLU A 434 -25.87 10.74 3.02
N ALA A 435 -27.17 10.76 2.71
CA ALA A 435 -27.90 12.01 2.55
C ALA A 435 -27.87 12.78 3.88
N SER A 436 -27.56 14.08 3.85
CA SER A 436 -27.55 14.88 5.08
C SER A 436 -28.98 14.96 5.63
N GLY A 437 -29.31 14.10 6.59
CA GLY A 437 -30.62 14.07 7.24
C GLY A 437 -30.75 15.22 8.23
N GLY A 438 -31.62 16.18 7.94
CA GLY A 438 -31.97 17.28 8.86
C GLY A 438 -32.05 18.65 8.20
N ARG A 439 -32.48 19.66 8.96
CA ARG A 439 -32.51 21.10 8.61
C ARG A 439 -31.10 21.71 8.47
N THR A 440 -30.06 20.93 8.16
CA THR A 440 -28.75 21.48 7.84
C THR A 440 -28.86 22.29 6.56
N SER A 441 -28.42 23.54 6.60
CA SER A 441 -28.52 24.40 5.43
C SER A 441 -27.60 23.85 4.33
N ALA A 442 -28.04 23.88 3.07
CA ALA A 442 -27.21 23.45 1.94
C ALA A 442 -25.85 24.18 1.90
N TYR A 443 -25.78 25.39 2.47
CA TYR A 443 -24.57 26.17 2.63
C TYR A 443 -23.57 25.52 3.61
N GLU A 444 -24.01 25.06 4.79
CA GLU A 444 -23.14 24.39 5.76
C GLU A 444 -22.58 23.08 5.19
N VAL A 445 -23.41 22.31 4.49
CA VAL A 445 -22.97 21.07 3.81
C VAL A 445 -21.94 21.39 2.73
N SER A 446 -22.18 22.43 1.93
CA SER A 446 -21.23 22.89 0.91
C SER A 446 -19.91 23.36 1.51
N GLN A 447 -19.94 24.09 2.62
CA GLN A 447 -18.75 24.57 3.31
C GLN A 447 -17.95 23.42 3.93
N MET A 448 -18.62 22.45 4.58
CA MET A 448 -17.96 21.24 5.11
C MET A 448 -17.35 20.39 3.99
N MET A 449 -18.06 20.22 2.87
CA MET A 449 -17.53 19.55 1.69
C MET A 449 -16.31 20.28 1.14
N SER A 450 -16.34 21.60 1.05
CA SER A 450 -15.22 22.42 0.57
C SER A 450 -13.97 22.26 1.44
N VAL A 451 -14.13 22.35 2.78
CA VAL A 451 -13.02 22.17 3.73
C VAL A 451 -12.47 20.75 3.69
N GLY A 452 -13.33 19.72 3.69
CA GLY A 452 -12.91 18.32 3.58
C GLY A 452 -12.16 18.05 2.26
N THR A 453 -12.64 18.62 1.16
CA THR A 453 -12.05 18.47 -0.17
C THR A 453 -10.65 19.07 -0.25
N SER A 454 -10.37 20.19 0.44
CA SER A 454 -9.03 20.79 0.45
C SER A 454 -7.92 19.86 0.98
N ARG A 455 -8.24 19.03 1.99
CA ARG A 455 -7.29 18.05 2.55
C ARG A 455 -7.03 16.90 1.58
N PHE A 456 -8.10 16.39 0.97
CA PHE A 456 -7.98 15.36 -0.06
C PHE A 456 -7.19 15.84 -1.26
N GLN A 457 -7.40 17.09 -1.69
CA GLN A 457 -6.65 17.72 -2.78
C GLN A 457 -5.15 17.78 -2.48
N LEU A 458 -4.75 18.29 -1.30
CA LEU A 458 -3.35 18.39 -0.94
C LEU A 458 -2.68 17.01 -0.89
N ALA A 459 -3.35 16.02 -0.30
CA ALA A 459 -2.86 14.64 -0.26
C ALA A 459 -2.77 14.02 -1.67
N THR A 460 -3.74 14.28 -2.54
CA THR A 460 -3.70 13.87 -3.95
C THR A 460 -2.54 14.51 -4.70
N MET A 461 -2.31 15.82 -4.53
CA MET A 461 -1.15 16.52 -5.10
C MET A 461 0.17 15.92 -4.61
N LEU A 462 0.25 15.58 -3.32
CA LEU A 462 1.42 14.94 -2.75
C LEU A 462 1.64 13.55 -3.37
N TYR A 463 0.60 12.74 -3.56
CA TYR A 463 0.73 11.45 -4.25
C TYR A 463 1.09 11.62 -5.73
N ASP A 464 0.57 12.63 -6.40
CA ASP A 464 0.91 12.91 -7.79
C ASP A 464 2.40 13.26 -7.94
N GLU A 465 2.93 14.09 -7.05
CA GLU A 465 4.34 14.50 -7.07
C GLU A 465 5.30 13.41 -6.54
N SER A 466 4.98 12.78 -5.41
CA SER A 466 5.86 11.81 -4.75
C SER A 466 5.79 10.41 -5.36
N PHE A 467 4.63 10.00 -5.88
CA PHE A 467 4.41 8.68 -6.45
C PHE A 467 4.34 8.73 -7.98
N LYS A 468 3.30 9.34 -8.57
CA LYS A 468 3.08 9.21 -10.03
C LYS A 468 4.24 9.79 -10.84
N ARG A 469 4.67 11.01 -10.55
CA ARG A 469 5.75 11.68 -11.28
C ARG A 469 7.03 10.85 -11.24
N ARG A 470 7.40 10.35 -10.06
CA ARG A 470 8.62 9.53 -9.87
C ARG A 470 8.54 8.20 -10.61
N VAL A 471 7.41 7.50 -10.49
CA VAL A 471 7.19 6.23 -11.20
C VAL A 471 7.23 6.45 -12.71
N LEU A 472 6.51 7.45 -13.25
CA LEU A 472 6.52 7.74 -14.69
C LEU A 472 7.92 8.11 -15.19
N THR A 473 8.65 8.93 -14.44
CA THR A 473 10.03 9.31 -14.78
C THR A 473 10.93 8.07 -14.84
N ARG A 474 10.79 7.14 -13.89
CA ARG A 474 11.54 5.88 -13.90
C ARG A 474 11.11 4.94 -15.01
N MET A 475 9.81 4.85 -15.29
CA MET A 475 9.32 4.09 -16.45
C MET A 475 9.94 4.60 -17.73
N PHE A 476 10.01 5.92 -17.93
CA PHE A 476 10.67 6.53 -19.07
C PHE A 476 12.14 6.11 -19.16
N LYS A 477 12.91 6.25 -18.07
CA LYS A 477 14.31 5.81 -18.01
C LYS A 477 14.51 4.31 -18.26
N LEU A 478 13.56 3.48 -17.85
CA LEU A 478 13.58 2.06 -18.17
C LEU A 478 13.35 1.80 -19.66
N TYR A 479 12.43 2.52 -20.30
CA TYR A 479 12.27 2.49 -21.75
C TYR A 479 13.57 2.93 -22.45
N GLN A 480 14.20 4.02 -22.01
CA GLN A 480 15.49 4.51 -22.50
C GLN A 480 16.67 3.54 -22.33
N SER A 481 16.52 2.41 -21.63
CA SER A 481 17.63 1.46 -21.40
C SER A 481 17.32 0.04 -21.83
N LYS A 482 16.04 -0.37 -21.83
CA LYS A 482 15.63 -1.76 -22.06
C LYS A 482 14.74 -1.95 -23.29
N LEU A 483 14.24 -0.87 -23.90
CA LEU A 483 13.48 -0.98 -25.15
C LEU A 483 14.45 -1.41 -26.26
N LYS A 484 14.41 -2.68 -26.66
CA LYS A 484 15.29 -3.25 -27.71
C LYS A 484 14.58 -3.40 -29.05
N THR A 485 13.28 -3.63 -29.00
CA THR A 485 12.42 -3.82 -30.16
C THR A 485 11.54 -2.60 -30.25
N PRO A 486 11.37 -2.01 -31.45
CA PRO A 486 10.43 -0.94 -31.63
C PRO A 486 9.04 -1.35 -31.16
N GLU A 487 8.36 -0.44 -30.48
CA GLU A 487 7.02 -0.67 -29.95
C GLU A 487 6.02 0.17 -30.73
N MET A 488 4.94 -0.47 -31.18
CA MET A 488 3.83 0.24 -31.83
C MET A 488 2.98 0.92 -30.75
N VAL A 489 2.92 2.24 -30.83
CA VAL A 489 2.19 3.09 -29.90
C VAL A 489 1.09 3.84 -30.64
N GLN A 490 -0.11 3.82 -30.08
CA GLN A 490 -1.25 4.59 -30.59
C GLN A 490 -1.20 6.01 -30.03
N LEU A 491 -1.22 7.03 -30.90
CA LEU A 491 -1.17 8.42 -30.45
C LEU A 491 -2.43 8.80 -29.66
N VAL A 492 -2.24 9.42 -28.50
CA VAL A 492 -3.34 9.89 -27.64
C VAL A 492 -4.18 10.92 -28.40
N GLY A 493 -5.48 10.64 -28.53
CA GLY A 493 -6.43 11.51 -29.22
C GLY A 493 -6.61 11.22 -30.72
N GLN A 494 -5.79 10.34 -31.30
CA GLN A 494 -5.88 9.94 -32.70
C GLN A 494 -5.87 8.40 -32.82
N PRO A 495 -7.03 7.74 -32.66
CA PRO A 495 -7.08 6.28 -32.61
C PRO A 495 -6.60 5.60 -33.89
N ASP A 496 -6.68 6.28 -35.04
CA ASP A 496 -6.28 5.72 -36.33
C ASP A 496 -4.79 5.91 -36.65
N VAL A 497 -4.06 6.66 -35.82
CA VAL A 497 -2.63 6.94 -36.05
C VAL A 497 -1.78 6.13 -35.09
N GLN A 498 -1.03 5.18 -35.66
CA GLN A 498 -0.03 4.40 -34.96
C GLN A 498 1.36 4.88 -35.35
N GLY A 499 2.20 5.13 -34.34
CA GLY A 499 3.61 5.43 -34.51
C GLY A 499 4.46 4.27 -34.00
N GLU A 500 5.54 3.97 -34.69
CA GLU A 500 6.59 3.08 -34.19
C GLU A 500 7.58 3.93 -33.39
N ILE A 501 7.90 3.52 -32.16
CA ILE A 501 8.89 4.18 -31.31
C ILE A 501 10.06 3.24 -31.13
N ASP A 502 11.25 3.70 -31.52
CA ASP A 502 12.50 3.00 -31.25
C ASP A 502 13.29 3.66 -30.10
N PHE A 503 14.22 2.91 -29.54
CA PHE A 503 15.20 3.38 -28.58
C PHE A 503 15.95 4.64 -29.06
N THR A 504 16.22 4.72 -30.37
CA THR A 504 16.93 5.86 -30.94
C THR A 504 16.16 7.17 -30.83
N ASP A 505 14.83 7.12 -30.75
CA ASP A 505 13.96 8.27 -30.55
C ASP A 505 13.95 8.73 -29.08
N LEU A 506 14.17 7.81 -28.13
CA LEU A 506 14.07 8.07 -26.69
C LEU A 506 15.33 8.70 -26.07
N ARG A 507 16.23 9.27 -26.88
CA ARG A 507 17.54 9.77 -26.39
C ARG A 507 17.48 11.04 -25.55
N TYR A 508 16.39 11.80 -25.64
CA TYR A 508 16.26 13.08 -24.97
C TYR A 508 15.52 12.93 -23.65
N ASP A 509 16.00 13.64 -22.64
CA ASP A 509 15.28 13.75 -21.38
C ASP A 509 13.99 14.55 -21.58
N VAL A 510 12.97 14.16 -20.82
CA VAL A 510 11.67 14.81 -20.81
C VAL A 510 11.29 15.17 -19.39
N ASP A 511 10.62 16.31 -19.24
CA ASP A 511 10.00 16.73 -18.00
C ASP A 511 8.56 16.22 -17.96
N ILE A 512 8.24 15.47 -16.92
CA ILE A 512 6.90 14.92 -16.71
C ILE A 512 6.20 15.75 -15.64
N TYR A 513 5.08 16.35 -16.01
CA TYR A 513 4.21 17.08 -15.10
C TYR A 513 2.94 16.28 -14.88
N VAL A 514 2.59 16.08 -13.62
CA VAL A 514 1.36 15.40 -13.24
C VAL A 514 0.34 16.44 -12.83
N ASP A 515 -0.84 16.37 -13.44
CA ASP A 515 -1.93 17.28 -13.13
C ASP A 515 -2.93 16.55 -12.23
N SER A 516 -2.89 16.88 -10.94
CA SER A 516 -3.99 16.56 -10.05
C SER A 516 -5.16 17.42 -10.49
N GLY A 517 -6.31 16.81 -10.79
CA GLY A 517 -7.51 17.58 -11.16
C GLY A 517 -7.92 18.48 -9.99
N LEU A 518 -7.36 19.69 -9.93
CA LEU A 518 -7.73 20.77 -9.01
C LEU A 518 -9.24 20.92 -9.13
N TYR A 519 -9.95 20.44 -8.10
CA TYR A 519 -11.39 20.31 -8.13
C TYR A 519 -12.04 21.66 -8.49
N GLY A 520 -12.47 21.81 -9.74
CA GLY A 520 -13.53 22.71 -10.15
C GLY A 520 -13.27 24.21 -10.03
N SER A 521 -12.07 24.73 -9.80
CA SER A 521 -11.89 26.19 -9.92
C SER A 521 -11.58 26.57 -11.36
N MET A 522 -10.56 26.00 -12.01
CA MET A 522 -10.20 26.43 -13.36
C MET A 522 -11.20 25.96 -14.42
N ASP A 523 -11.58 24.68 -14.48
CA ASP A 523 -12.58 24.24 -15.48
C ASP A 523 -13.97 24.80 -15.23
N GLN A 524 -14.38 24.98 -13.97
CA GLN A 524 -15.69 25.55 -13.68
C GLN A 524 -15.68 27.08 -13.83
N GLN A 525 -14.59 27.78 -13.52
CA GLN A 525 -14.43 29.19 -13.89
C GLN A 525 -14.25 29.35 -15.39
N GLN A 526 -13.55 28.47 -16.09
CA GLN A 526 -13.42 28.52 -17.55
C GLN A 526 -14.75 28.17 -18.20
N ALA A 527 -15.50 27.20 -17.68
CA ALA A 527 -16.86 26.92 -18.13
C ALA A 527 -17.83 28.05 -17.76
N GLN A 528 -17.73 28.65 -16.58
CA GLN A 528 -18.54 29.82 -16.21
C GLN A 528 -18.14 31.05 -17.03
N ASN A 529 -16.86 31.26 -17.29
CA ASN A 529 -16.34 32.32 -18.15
C ASN A 529 -16.76 32.07 -19.59
N ALA A 530 -16.75 30.83 -20.06
CA ALA A 530 -17.25 30.44 -21.37
C ALA A 530 -18.75 30.68 -21.45
N VAL A 531 -19.53 30.27 -20.45
CA VAL A 531 -20.98 30.54 -20.37
C VAL A 531 -21.27 32.05 -20.30
N GLN A 532 -20.47 32.83 -19.55
CA GLN A 532 -20.59 34.28 -19.48
C GLN A 532 -20.21 34.93 -20.82
N LEU A 533 -19.15 34.46 -21.48
CA LEU A 533 -18.77 34.88 -22.83
C LEU A 533 -19.85 34.54 -23.86
N TYR A 534 -20.40 33.33 -23.82
CA TYR A 534 -21.54 32.93 -24.65
C TYR A 534 -22.77 33.78 -24.38
N SER A 535 -23.07 34.09 -23.11
CA SER A 535 -24.19 34.98 -22.76
C SER A 535 -23.95 36.41 -23.26
N THR A 536 -22.70 36.87 -23.26
CA THR A 536 -22.29 38.18 -23.77
C THR A 536 -22.35 38.20 -25.30
N LEU A 537 -21.99 37.11 -25.97
CA LEU A 537 -22.13 36.93 -27.42
C LEU A 537 -23.59 36.95 -27.86
N ILE A 538 -24.48 36.28 -27.12
CA ILE A 538 -25.93 36.31 -27.38
C ILE A 538 -26.47 37.73 -27.21
N GLN A 539 -25.98 38.48 -26.22
CA GLN A 539 -26.40 39.86 -25.97
C GLN A 539 -25.76 40.87 -26.94
N ASN A 540 -24.59 40.55 -27.52
CA ASN A 540 -23.86 41.43 -28.44
C ASN A 540 -23.23 40.65 -29.62
N PRO A 541 -24.04 40.33 -30.66
CA PRO A 541 -23.59 39.54 -31.81
C PRO A 541 -22.44 40.18 -32.61
N ALA A 542 -22.22 41.50 -32.47
CA ALA A 542 -21.14 42.20 -33.15
C ALA A 542 -19.73 41.78 -32.68
N MET A 543 -19.63 41.06 -31.55
CA MET A 543 -18.37 40.56 -30.99
C MET A 543 -17.91 39.22 -31.58
N GLU A 544 -18.77 38.54 -32.36
CA GLU A 544 -18.50 37.22 -32.96
C GLU A 544 -17.20 37.14 -33.78
N PRO A 545 -16.79 38.16 -34.59
CA PRO A 545 -15.56 38.09 -35.39
C PRO A 545 -14.27 38.14 -34.56
N TYR A 546 -14.34 38.56 -33.29
CA TYR A 546 -13.16 38.84 -32.47
C TYR A 546 -12.81 37.71 -31.50
N ILE A 547 -13.60 36.63 -31.50
CA ILE A 547 -13.42 35.48 -30.60
C ILE A 547 -13.07 34.26 -31.46
N ASP A 548 -11.90 33.67 -31.21
CA ASP A 548 -11.48 32.43 -31.87
C ASP A 548 -12.11 31.22 -31.16
N PRO A 549 -13.12 30.56 -31.76
CA PRO A 549 -13.80 29.44 -31.12
C PRO A 549 -12.89 28.21 -30.94
N GLY A 550 -11.77 28.14 -31.67
CA GLY A 550 -10.82 27.04 -31.57
C GLY A 550 -10.01 27.00 -30.26
N LYS A 551 -9.96 28.10 -29.51
CA LYS A 551 -9.25 28.19 -28.23
C LYS A 551 -10.06 27.74 -27.01
N PHE A 552 -11.38 27.61 -27.14
CA PHE A 552 -12.28 27.22 -26.03
C PHE A 552 -12.77 25.76 -26.15
N ALA A 553 -12.55 25.11 -27.28
CA ALA A 553 -12.96 23.73 -27.55
C ALA A 553 -11.84 22.69 -27.32
N LYS A 554 -10.66 23.15 -26.90
CA LYS A 554 -9.53 22.31 -26.45
C LYS A 554 -9.33 22.56 -24.96
#